data_AF-A0AAP6ZUQ7-F1
#
_entry.id   AF-A0AAP6ZUQ7-F1
#
_cell.length_a   1.000
_cell.length_b   1.000
_cell.length_c   1.000
_cell.angle_alpha   90.00
_cell.angle_beta   90.00
_cell.angle_gamma   90.00
#
_symmetry.space_group_name_H-M   'P 1'
#
loop_
_entity.id
_entity.type
_entity.pdbx_description
1 polymer ?
#
loop_
_entity_poly.entity_id
_entity_poly.type
_entity_poly.pdbx_seq_one_letter_code
_entity_poly.pdbx_strand_id
1 'polypeptide(L)'
;MGDRWIMGLIGIGLAVWIGYAIRHYMRTPEAMENVCLTERYPQDDEVISLLGSAGYEIIGGKYYVPIQLYMDGEELEQTKLWIDMIVKRDEQWYIVRITRERMQLDWSSSAIRRQWGAYFAAYPECDGLLVVDMAERRIRMLQLEFGDAES
;
A
#
# COMPACT_ATOMS: atom_id res chain seq x y z
N MET A 1 49.37 -12.82 3.43
CA MET A 1 48.27 -13.37 4.26
C MET A 1 47.08 -12.41 4.39
N GLY A 2 47.26 -11.07 4.43
CA GLY A 2 46.14 -10.12 4.58
C GLY A 2 45.16 -10.01 3.40
N ASP A 3 45.61 -10.26 2.17
CA ASP A 3 44.79 -10.08 0.95
C ASP A 3 43.58 -11.04 0.87
N ARG A 4 43.74 -12.29 1.32
CA ARG A 4 42.66 -13.28 1.35
C ARG A 4 41.60 -12.99 2.41
N TRP A 5 41.98 -12.31 3.50
CA TRP A 5 41.04 -11.87 4.54
C TRP A 5 40.21 -10.67 4.07
N ILE A 6 40.84 -9.74 3.35
CA ILE A 6 40.16 -8.58 2.77
C ILE A 6 39.15 -9.02 1.71
N MET A 7 39.53 -9.94 0.81
CA MET A 7 38.59 -10.51 -0.17
C MET A 7 37.42 -11.24 0.50
N GLY A 8 37.66 -11.96 1.60
CA GLY A 8 36.61 -12.61 2.38
C GLY A 8 35.60 -11.62 2.97
N LEU A 9 36.07 -10.52 3.56
CA LEU A 9 35.20 -9.49 4.15
C LEU A 9 34.37 -8.75 3.10
N ILE A 10 34.97 -8.45 1.94
CA ILE A 10 34.25 -7.82 0.81
C ILE A 10 33.17 -8.76 0.28
N GLY A 11 33.46 -10.06 0.15
CA GLY A 11 32.48 -11.06 -0.29
C GLY A 11 31.28 -11.17 0.65
N ILE A 12 31.51 -11.16 1.96
CA ILE A 12 30.44 -11.19 2.97
C ILE A 12 29.61 -9.90 2.93
N GLY A 13 30.27 -8.74 2.83
CA GLY A 13 29.58 -7.45 2.72
C GLY A 13 28.69 -7.37 1.48
N LEU A 14 29.19 -7.84 0.33
CA LEU A 14 28.42 -7.94 -0.91
C LEU A 14 27.26 -8.93 -0.78
N ALA A 15 27.46 -10.09 -0.17
CA ALA A 15 26.39 -11.07 0.01
C ALA A 15 25.27 -10.53 0.92
N VAL A 16 25.61 -9.81 1.99
CA VAL A 16 24.63 -9.15 2.86
C VAL A 16 23.92 -8.02 2.13
N TRP A 17 24.64 -7.19 1.37
CA TRP A 17 24.05 -6.11 0.59
C TRP A 17 23.13 -6.63 -0.52
N ILE A 18 23.55 -7.66 -1.25
CA ILE A 18 22.75 -8.35 -2.25
C ILE A 18 21.53 -9.01 -1.59
N GLY A 19 21.70 -9.69 -0.45
CA GLY A 19 20.58 -10.26 0.29
C GLY A 19 19.57 -9.20 0.75
N TYR A 20 20.06 -8.04 1.21
CA TYR A 20 19.21 -6.91 1.58
C TYR A 20 18.51 -6.29 0.38
N ALA A 21 19.23 -6.07 -0.73
CA ALA A 21 18.70 -5.53 -1.97
C ALA A 21 17.68 -6.49 -2.62
N ILE A 22 17.96 -7.79 -2.64
CA ILE A 22 17.04 -8.83 -3.13
C ILE A 22 15.82 -8.91 -2.21
N ARG A 23 15.99 -8.88 -0.89
CA ARG A 23 14.84 -8.87 0.04
C ARG A 23 13.99 -7.60 -0.09
N HIS A 24 14.61 -6.47 -0.43
CA HIS A 24 13.89 -5.23 -0.71
C HIS A 24 13.17 -5.28 -2.07
N TYR A 25 13.80 -5.89 -3.09
CA TYR A 25 13.30 -5.93 -4.47
C TYR A 25 12.33 -7.09 -4.75
N MET A 26 12.45 -8.22 -4.06
CA MET A 26 11.55 -9.39 -4.18
C MET A 26 10.23 -9.24 -3.41
N ARG A 27 9.95 -8.06 -2.84
CA ARG A 27 8.59 -7.69 -2.40
C ARG A 27 7.80 -7.04 -3.54
N THR A 28 7.92 -7.55 -4.76
CA THR A 28 6.97 -7.27 -5.83
C THR A 28 5.88 -8.35 -5.81
N PRO A 29 4.66 -8.03 -5.41
CA PRO A 29 3.62 -9.03 -5.21
C PRO A 29 2.90 -9.39 -6.51
N GLU A 30 2.93 -10.68 -6.85
CA GLU A 30 2.05 -11.31 -7.87
C GLU A 30 0.54 -11.07 -7.56
N ALA A 31 0.20 -10.73 -6.31
CA ALA A 31 -1.17 -10.40 -5.92
C ALA A 31 -1.69 -9.10 -6.53
N MET A 32 -0.82 -8.13 -6.84
CA MET A 32 -1.26 -6.84 -7.39
C MET A 32 -1.45 -6.87 -8.90
N GLU A 33 -0.71 -7.70 -9.63
CA GLU A 33 -0.87 -7.83 -11.09
C GLU A 33 -2.28 -8.33 -11.45
N ASN A 34 -2.85 -9.25 -10.67
CA ASN A 34 -4.22 -9.73 -10.86
C ASN A 34 -5.29 -8.69 -10.54
N VAL A 35 -5.01 -7.75 -9.63
CA VAL A 35 -5.88 -6.62 -9.29
C VAL A 35 -5.88 -5.56 -10.40
N CYS A 36 -4.77 -5.42 -11.12
CA CYS A 36 -4.58 -4.44 -12.20
C CYS A 36 -5.45 -4.73 -13.45
N LEU A 37 -6.10 -5.90 -13.55
CA LEU A 37 -6.87 -6.31 -14.72
C LEU A 37 -8.29 -5.70 -14.81
N THR A 38 -8.66 -4.79 -13.91
CA THR A 38 -9.91 -4.02 -14.09
C THR A 38 -9.62 -2.79 -14.95
N GLU A 39 -10.07 -2.81 -16.22
CA GLU A 39 -9.97 -1.74 -17.24
C GLU A 39 -10.64 -0.40 -16.85
N ARG A 40 -11.05 -0.23 -15.59
CA ARG A 40 -11.80 0.94 -15.15
C ARG A 40 -10.85 2.03 -14.66
N TYR A 41 -10.09 2.58 -15.59
CA TYR A 41 -9.19 3.71 -15.34
C TYR A 41 -9.98 4.82 -14.61
N PRO A 42 -9.38 5.44 -13.57
CA PRO A 42 -10.00 6.59 -12.92
C PRO A 42 -10.36 7.65 -13.97
N GLN A 43 -11.57 8.22 -13.90
CA GLN A 43 -12.01 9.29 -14.81
C GLN A 43 -11.88 10.68 -14.18
N ASP A 44 -11.15 10.78 -13.08
CA ASP A 44 -10.97 12.04 -12.36
C ASP A 44 -9.61 12.66 -12.74
N ASP A 45 -9.63 13.48 -13.79
CA ASP A 45 -8.44 14.14 -14.34
C ASP A 45 -7.69 14.97 -13.29
N GLU A 46 -8.40 15.51 -12.30
CA GLU A 46 -7.79 16.34 -11.26
C GLU A 46 -7.00 15.48 -10.27
N VAL A 47 -7.56 14.34 -9.86
CA VAL A 47 -6.86 13.36 -9.02
C VAL A 47 -5.65 12.79 -9.74
N ILE A 48 -5.81 12.43 -11.03
CA ILE A 48 -4.73 11.91 -11.87
C ILE A 48 -3.60 12.93 -11.95
N SER A 49 -3.94 14.19 -12.24
CA SER A 49 -2.96 15.27 -12.31
C SER A 49 -2.24 15.49 -10.98
N LEU A 50 -2.96 15.48 -9.86
CA LEU A 50 -2.38 15.65 -8.54
C LEU A 50 -1.38 14.52 -8.21
N LEU A 51 -1.76 13.27 -8.44
CA LEU A 51 -0.88 12.12 -8.21
C LEU A 51 0.33 12.10 -9.15
N GLY A 52 0.11 12.36 -10.45
CA GLY A 52 1.18 12.47 -11.43
C GLY A 52 2.17 13.59 -11.10
N SER A 53 1.68 14.76 -10.66
CA SER A 53 2.53 15.87 -10.23
C SER A 53 3.37 15.55 -8.98
N ALA A 54 2.91 14.60 -8.16
CA ALA A 54 3.63 14.09 -7.00
C ALA A 54 4.53 12.88 -7.33
N GLY A 55 4.67 12.51 -8.61
CA GLY A 55 5.55 11.45 -9.09
C GLY A 55 4.95 10.05 -9.06
N TYR A 56 3.64 9.91 -8.88
CA TYR A 56 2.97 8.61 -8.89
C TYR A 56 2.52 8.23 -10.31
N GLU A 57 2.78 6.98 -10.69
CA GLU A 57 2.26 6.35 -11.90
C GLU A 57 0.99 5.57 -11.57
N ILE A 58 -0.06 5.72 -12.37
CA ILE A 58 -1.32 5.01 -12.16
C ILE A 58 -1.25 3.65 -12.84
N ILE A 59 -1.37 2.59 -12.05
CA ILE A 59 -1.28 1.22 -12.54
C ILE A 59 -2.66 0.59 -12.72
N GLY A 60 -3.58 0.86 -11.77
CA GLY A 60 -4.86 0.17 -11.69
C GLY A 60 -6.03 1.08 -11.34
N GLY A 61 -7.18 0.72 -11.90
CA GLY A 61 -8.44 1.43 -11.75
C GLY A 61 -9.19 1.17 -10.45
N LYS A 62 -10.43 1.66 -10.40
CA LYS A 62 -11.32 1.49 -9.24
C LYS A 62 -11.86 0.07 -9.15
N TYR A 63 -11.72 -0.55 -7.99
CA TYR A 63 -12.31 -1.86 -7.70
C TYR A 63 -12.74 -1.96 -6.23
N TYR A 64 -13.32 -3.11 -5.85
CA TYR A 64 -13.61 -3.41 -4.45
C TYR A 64 -13.31 -4.87 -4.11
N VAL A 65 -12.97 -5.13 -2.86
CA VAL A 65 -12.87 -6.47 -2.30
C VAL A 65 -14.17 -6.80 -1.58
N PRO A 66 -14.90 -7.85 -2.00
CA PRO A 66 -16.07 -8.31 -1.27
C PRO A 66 -15.65 -8.90 0.08
N ILE A 67 -16.36 -8.55 1.14
CA ILE A 67 -16.16 -9.09 2.49
C ILE A 67 -17.46 -9.77 2.90
N GLN A 68 -17.41 -11.09 3.04
CA GLN A 68 -18.50 -11.87 3.62
C GLN A 68 -18.31 -11.96 5.13
N LEU A 69 -19.36 -11.68 5.88
CA LEU A 69 -19.33 -11.68 7.34
C LEU A 69 -20.23 -12.80 7.88
N TYR A 70 -19.79 -13.41 8.97
CA TYR A 70 -20.54 -14.41 9.70
C TYR A 70 -20.51 -14.06 11.19
N MET A 71 -21.65 -14.17 11.86
CA MET A 71 -21.77 -13.96 13.30
C MET A 71 -22.60 -15.09 13.89
N ASP A 72 -22.02 -15.80 14.85
CA ASP A 72 -22.64 -16.98 15.49
C ASP A 72 -23.17 -18.03 14.49
N GLY A 73 -22.49 -18.17 13.34
CA GLY A 73 -22.85 -19.10 12.26
C GLY A 73 -23.89 -18.56 11.29
N GLU A 74 -24.46 -17.38 11.53
CA GLU A 74 -25.38 -16.70 10.60
C GLU A 74 -24.61 -15.82 9.62
N GLU A 75 -25.01 -15.89 8.35
CA GLU A 75 -24.46 -15.04 7.29
C GLU A 75 -25.02 -13.62 7.42
N LEU A 76 -24.13 -12.64 7.57
CA LEU A 76 -24.50 -11.22 7.60
C LEU A 76 -24.45 -10.59 6.21
N GLU A 77 -24.97 -9.37 6.10
CA GLU A 77 -24.91 -8.61 4.86
C GLU A 77 -23.46 -8.42 4.38
N GLN A 78 -23.25 -8.76 3.11
CA GLN A 78 -21.96 -8.61 2.46
C GLN A 78 -21.55 -7.14 2.42
N THR A 79 -20.33 -6.85 2.86
CA THR A 79 -19.74 -5.52 2.78
C THR A 79 -18.61 -5.46 1.75
N LYS A 80 -18.09 -4.27 1.47
CA LYS A 80 -17.10 -4.01 0.42
C LYS A 80 -16.00 -3.10 0.92
N LEU A 81 -14.76 -3.52 0.71
CA LEU A 81 -13.58 -2.67 0.88
C LEU A 81 -13.26 -2.01 -0.47
N TRP A 82 -13.49 -0.71 -0.58
CA TRP A 82 -13.33 0.02 -1.83
C TRP A 82 -11.90 0.49 -2.04
N ILE A 83 -11.36 0.33 -3.23
CA ILE A 83 -10.05 0.88 -3.61
C ILE A 83 -10.25 1.74 -4.85
N ASP A 84 -9.86 3.02 -4.76
CA ASP A 84 -10.15 3.96 -5.84
C ASP A 84 -9.15 3.79 -6.98
N MET A 85 -7.87 3.59 -6.66
CA MET A 85 -6.80 3.32 -7.63
C MET A 85 -5.64 2.58 -6.97
N ILE A 86 -4.79 2.02 -7.81
CA ILE A 86 -3.45 1.54 -7.45
C ILE A 86 -2.43 2.40 -8.18
N VAL A 87 -1.42 2.87 -7.44
CA VAL A 87 -0.34 3.67 -8.00
C VAL A 87 1.03 3.12 -7.61
N LYS A 88 2.05 3.47 -8.39
CA LYS A 88 3.43 3.13 -8.15
C LYS A 88 4.29 4.38 -8.06
N ARG A 89 5.35 4.36 -7.24
CA ARG A 89 6.43 5.36 -7.26
C ARG A 89 7.71 4.68 -6.79
N ASP A 90 8.81 4.82 -7.53
CA ASP A 90 10.11 4.24 -7.19
C ASP A 90 10.04 2.74 -6.86
N GLU A 91 9.38 1.98 -7.73
CA GLU A 91 9.10 0.54 -7.56
C GLU A 91 8.14 0.15 -6.41
N GLN A 92 7.74 1.10 -5.57
CA GLN A 92 6.82 0.88 -4.45
C GLN A 92 5.36 1.03 -4.87
N TRP A 93 4.52 0.20 -4.29
CA TRP A 93 3.11 0.09 -4.62
C TRP A 93 2.22 0.69 -3.52
N TYR A 94 1.21 1.46 -3.93
CA TYR A 94 0.33 2.12 -2.99
C TYR A 94 -1.14 1.98 -3.39
N ILE A 95 -1.99 1.81 -2.37
CA ILE A 95 -3.44 1.89 -2.50
C ILE A 95 -3.86 3.35 -2.39
N VAL A 96 -4.77 3.80 -3.25
CA VAL A 96 -5.34 5.15 -3.17
C VAL A 96 -6.78 5.11 -2.69
N ARG A 97 -7.08 6.01 -1.76
CA ARG A 97 -8.42 6.32 -1.26
C ARG A 97 -8.68 7.81 -1.37
N ILE A 98 -9.69 8.18 -2.14
CA ILE A 98 -10.09 9.58 -2.33
C ILE A 98 -11.10 9.95 -1.25
N THR A 99 -10.78 10.95 -0.44
CA THR A 99 -11.70 11.51 0.55
C THR A 99 -12.52 12.62 -0.09
N ARG A 100 -13.80 12.67 0.27
CA ARG A 100 -14.70 13.74 -0.15
C ARG A 100 -14.86 14.73 1.01
N GLU A 101 -15.08 16.01 0.71
CA GLU A 101 -15.22 17.14 1.66
C GLU A 101 -16.04 16.84 2.93
N ARG A 102 -17.05 15.97 2.84
CA ARG A 102 -17.91 15.58 3.97
C ARG A 102 -17.31 14.54 4.93
N MET A 103 -16.11 14.02 4.65
CA MET A 103 -15.43 13.06 5.53
C MET A 103 -14.56 13.81 6.53
N GLN A 104 -15.10 14.07 7.72
CA GLN A 104 -14.26 14.47 8.86
C GLN A 104 -13.42 13.27 9.28
N LEU A 105 -12.18 13.22 8.80
CA LEU A 105 -11.22 12.19 9.19
C LEU A 105 -10.59 12.53 10.52
N ASP A 106 -10.73 11.61 11.49
CA ASP A 106 -9.93 11.63 12.69
C ASP A 106 -8.54 11.03 12.40
N TRP A 107 -7.51 11.85 12.58
CA TRP A 107 -6.11 11.49 12.35
C TRP A 107 -5.41 10.98 13.62
N SER A 108 -6.14 10.75 14.71
CA SER A 108 -5.60 10.08 15.89
C SER A 108 -5.13 8.66 15.53
N SER A 109 -4.06 8.17 16.19
CA SER A 109 -3.49 6.86 15.87
C SER A 109 -4.49 5.70 16.03
N SER A 110 -5.41 5.82 16.99
CA SER A 110 -6.48 4.83 17.21
C SER A 110 -7.51 4.84 16.08
N ALA A 111 -7.88 6.03 15.58
CA ALA A 111 -8.78 6.18 14.44
C ALA A 111 -8.12 5.69 13.15
N ILE A 112 -6.86 6.02 12.90
CA ILE A 112 -6.10 5.53 11.74
C ILE A 112 -6.09 4.00 11.72
N ARG A 113 -5.72 3.36 12.84
CA ARG A 113 -5.71 1.89 12.93
C ARG A 113 -7.09 1.30 12.66
N ARG A 114 -8.16 1.87 13.25
CA ARG A 114 -9.53 1.38 13.09
C ARG A 114 -10.03 1.54 11.65
N GLN A 115 -9.79 2.70 11.05
CA GLN A 115 -10.36 3.06 9.76
C GLN A 115 -9.60 2.43 8.60
N TRP A 116 -8.28 2.40 8.68
CA TRP A 116 -7.42 1.98 7.57
C TRP A 116 -6.81 0.58 7.77
N GLY A 117 -6.91 0.01 8.97
CA GLY A 117 -6.32 -1.29 9.29
C GLY A 117 -6.77 -2.43 8.37
N ALA A 118 -8.04 -2.42 7.94
CA ALA A 118 -8.55 -3.42 7.00
C ALA A 118 -7.83 -3.40 5.64
N TYR A 119 -7.37 -2.22 5.18
CA TYR A 119 -6.61 -2.11 3.93
C TYR A 119 -5.22 -2.74 4.07
N PHE A 120 -4.52 -2.43 5.17
CA PHE A 120 -3.21 -3.02 5.45
C PHE A 120 -3.29 -4.53 5.69
N ALA A 121 -4.40 -5.02 6.26
CA ALA A 121 -4.64 -6.45 6.42
C ALA A 121 -4.98 -7.16 5.10
N ALA A 122 -5.77 -6.52 4.23
CA ALA A 122 -6.15 -7.07 2.93
C ALA A 122 -4.99 -7.01 1.90
N TYR A 123 -4.08 -6.04 2.06
CA TYR A 123 -2.96 -5.79 1.18
C TYR A 123 -1.66 -5.59 1.96
N PRO A 124 -1.16 -6.64 2.62
CA PRO A 124 0.05 -6.56 3.45
C PRO A 124 1.32 -6.27 2.63
N GLU A 125 1.25 -6.43 1.31
CA GLU A 125 2.37 -6.25 0.38
C GLU A 125 2.44 -4.83 -0.20
N CYS A 126 1.45 -3.98 0.04
CA CYS A 126 1.52 -2.56 -0.35
C CYS A 126 2.43 -1.78 0.61
N ASP A 127 3.24 -0.88 0.04
CA ASP A 127 4.16 -0.01 0.79
C ASP A 127 3.45 1.13 1.53
N GLY A 128 2.16 1.32 1.28
CA GLY A 128 1.33 2.26 2.02
C GLY A 128 -0.03 2.50 1.40
N LEU A 129 -0.81 3.35 2.09
CA LEU A 129 -2.10 3.85 1.64
C LEU A 129 -2.03 5.37 1.48
N LEU A 130 -2.38 5.87 0.30
CA LEU A 130 -2.50 7.29 0.01
C LEU A 130 -3.93 7.74 0.22
N VAL A 131 -4.13 8.63 1.19
CA VAL A 131 -5.39 9.35 1.37
C VAL A 131 -5.29 10.65 0.59
N VAL A 132 -6.09 10.76 -0.48
CA VAL A 132 -6.12 11.94 -1.35
C VAL A 132 -7.32 12.80 -0.98
N ASP A 133 -7.04 13.97 -0.43
CA ASP A 133 -8.04 14.98 -0.15
C ASP A 133 -8.10 15.99 -1.30
N MET A 134 -9.20 15.94 -2.07
CA MET A 134 -9.39 16.83 -3.21
C MET A 134 -9.81 18.24 -2.81
N ALA A 135 -10.37 18.43 -1.61
CA ALA A 135 -10.74 19.74 -1.10
C ALA A 135 -9.50 20.54 -0.70
N GLU A 136 -8.58 19.89 0.01
CA GLU A 136 -7.29 20.46 0.41
C GLU A 136 -6.21 20.33 -0.66
N ARG A 137 -6.49 19.61 -1.77
CA ARG A 137 -5.52 19.19 -2.80
C ARG A 137 -4.25 18.58 -2.20
N ARG A 138 -4.43 17.69 -1.22
CA ARG A 138 -3.35 17.11 -0.41
C ARG A 138 -3.34 15.60 -0.49
N ILE A 139 -2.15 15.03 -0.66
CA ILE A 139 -1.90 13.59 -0.54
C ILE A 139 -1.27 13.32 0.83
N ARG A 140 -1.86 12.41 1.61
CA ARG A 140 -1.31 11.94 2.88
C ARG A 140 -0.95 10.47 2.75
N MET A 141 0.32 10.14 2.93
CA MET A 141 0.79 8.76 2.95
C MET A 141 0.66 8.18 4.35
N LEU A 142 -0.02 7.04 4.45
CA LEU A 142 -0.09 6.23 5.65
C LEU A 142 0.74 4.97 5.45
N GLN A 143 1.61 4.70 6.41
CA GLN A 143 2.37 3.47 6.52
C GLN A 143 2.14 2.89 7.91
N LEU A 144 2.10 1.56 8.00
CA LEU A 144 1.88 0.86 9.24
C LEU A 144 2.92 -0.26 9.37
N GLU A 145 3.57 -0.28 10.52
CA GLU A 145 4.53 -1.31 10.89
C GLU A 145 3.98 -2.02 12.14
N PHE A 146 3.93 -3.35 12.08
CA PHE A 146 3.53 -4.16 13.23
C PHE A 146 4.77 -4.45 14.06
N GLY A 147 4.74 -4.06 15.34
CA GLY A 147 5.75 -4.46 16.31
C GLY A 147 5.55 -5.89 16.81
N ASP A 148 6.52 -6.38 17.56
CA ASP A 148 6.43 -7.67 18.24
C ASP A 148 5.41 -7.63 19.39
N ALA A 149 4.81 -8.78 19.71
CA ALA A 149 3.92 -8.90 20.85
C ALA A 149 4.72 -8.77 22.15
N GLU A 150 4.36 -7.81 23.00
CA GLU A 150 4.87 -7.68 24.36
C GLU A 150 4.02 -8.54 25.32
N SER A 151 4.66 -9.28 26.22
CA SER A 151 4.01 -10.16 27.22
C SER A 151 3.87 -9.50 28.58
#